data_AF-A0AAD1BJG6-F1
#
_entry.id   AF-A0AAD1BJG6-F1
#
_cell.length_a   1.000
_cell.length_b   1.000
_cell.length_c   1.000
_cell.angle_alpha   90.00
_cell.angle_beta   90.00
_cell.angle_gamma   90.00
#
_symmetry.space_group_name_H-M   'P 1'
#
loop_
_entity.id
_entity.type
_entity.pdbx_description
1 polymer ?
#
loop_
_entity_poly.entity_id
_entity_poly.type
_entity_poly.pdbx_seq_one_letter_code
_entity_poly.pdbx_strand_id
1 'polypeptide(L)' 'MHYKETLDVNNETPMTIAMTFSAENITVGNAELDNRWPRM' A
#
# COMPACT_ATOMS: atom_id res chain seq x y z
N MET A 1 -5.47 -9.59 -1.80
CA MET A 1 -4.45 -8.67 -2.37
C MET A 1 -4.93 -8.33 -3.78
N HIS A 2 -5.34 -7.09 -4.06
CA HIS A 2 -5.84 -6.68 -5.38
C HIS A 2 -4.77 -5.81 -6.05
N TYR A 3 -4.24 -6.26 -7.18
CA TYR A 3 -3.31 -5.52 -8.02
C TYR A 3 -4.04 -5.08 -9.28
N LYS A 4 -4.00 -3.78 -9.61
CA LYS A 4 -4.51 -3.23 -10.86
C LYS A 4 -3.47 -2.26 -11.42
N GLU A 5 -2.95 -2.59 -12.59
CA GLU A 5 -2.03 -1.76 -13.36
C GLU A 5 -2.81 -1.10 -14.50
N THR A 6 -2.64 0.22 -14.67
CA THR A 6 -3.26 0.98 -15.76
C THR A 6 -2.12 1.41 -16.68
N LEU A 7 -2.13 0.91 -17.92
CA LEU A 7 -1.08 1.15 -18.92
C LEU A 7 -1.36 2.50 -19.62
N ASP A 8 -0.48 3.49 -19.41
CA ASP A 8 -0.49 4.76 -20.14
C ASP A 8 0.62 4.75 -21.20
N VAL A 9 0.23 4.84 -22.47
CA VAL A 9 1.08 4.57 -23.65
C VAL A 9 1.71 5.86 -24.23
N ASN A 10 1.41 7.03 -23.65
CA ASN A 10 1.76 8.33 -24.22
C ASN A 10 2.94 9.04 -23.57
N ASN A 11 3.65 8.40 -22.62
CA ASN A 11 4.94 8.87 -22.09
C ASN A 11 4.92 10.26 -21.40
N GLU A 12 3.73 10.81 -21.08
CA GLU A 12 3.58 12.11 -20.39
C GLU A 12 3.71 12.00 -18.86
N THR A 13 3.48 10.82 -18.29
CA THR A 13 3.63 10.58 -16.85
C THR A 13 4.28 9.22 -16.56
N PRO A 14 5.25 9.15 -15.62
CA PRO A 14 5.83 7.88 -15.19
C PRO A 14 4.74 6.93 -14.68
N MET A 15 4.82 5.65 -15.05
CA MET A 15 3.89 4.63 -14.54
C MET A 15 3.97 4.55 -13.01
N THR A 16 2.83 4.68 -12.33
CA THR A 16 2.73 4.63 -10.87
C THR A 16 2.07 3.33 -10.41
N ILE A 17 2.68 2.62 -9.46
CA ILE A 17 2.07 1.45 -8.82
C ILE A 17 1.45 1.89 -7.50
N ALA A 18 0.13 1.72 -7.38
CA ALA A 18 -0.60 1.95 -6.13
C ALA A 18 -0.79 0.61 -5.39
N MET A 19 -0.39 0.55 -4.12
CA MET A 19 -0.53 -0.65 -3.28
C MET A 19 -1.21 -0.30 -1.97
N THR A 20 -2.08 -1.19 -1.49
CA THR A 20 -2.68 -1.10 -0.16
C THR A 20 -2.21 -2.28 0.68
N PHE A 21 -1.58 -1.99 1.81
CA PHE A 21 -1.10 -3.00 2.75
C PHE A 21 -1.99 -3.02 3.99
N SER A 22 -2.38 -4.22 4.41
CA SER A 22 -2.99 -4.46 5.72
C SER A 22 -2.03 -5.35 6.51
N ALA A 23 -1.58 -4.86 7.65
CA ALA A 23 -0.68 -5.57 8.54
C ALA A 23 -1.13 -5.39 9.99
N GLU A 24 -0.79 -6.36 10.85
CA GLU A 24 -0.99 -6.27 12.30
C GLU A 24 -0.05 -5.23 12.91
N ASN A 25 1.16 -5.09 12.37
CA ASN A 25 2.13 -4.12 12.84
C ASN A 25 2.83 -3.46 11.64
N ILE A 26 2.95 -2.14 11.68
CA ILE A 26 3.63 -1.34 10.66
C ILE A 26 4.75 -0.54 11.34
N THR A 27 5.99 -0.88 11.02
CA THR A 27 7.17 -0.15 11.52
C THR A 27 7.65 0.84 10.46
N VAL A 28 7.78 2.12 10.83
CA VAL A 28 8.29 3.19 9.95
C VAL A 28 9.40 3.93 10.68
N GLY A 29 10.65 3.65 10.32
CA GLY A 29 11.82 4.19 11.02
C GLY A 29 11.82 3.76 12.50
N ASN A 30 11.70 4.74 13.40
CA ASN A 30 11.61 4.52 14.85
C ASN A 30 10.17 4.49 15.39
N ALA A 31 9.16 4.58 14.53
CA ALA A 31 7.75 4.54 14.90
C ALA A 31 7.15 3.16 14.61
N GLU A 32 6.25 2.72 15.49
CA GLU A 32 5.55 1.44 15.39
C GLU A 32 4.04 1.68 15.50
N LEU A 33 3.29 1.13 14.55
CA LEU A 33 1.83 1.17 14.52
C LEU A 33 1.29 -0.25 14.64
N ASP A 34 0.76 -0.56 15.82
CA ASP A 34 0.04 -1.79 16.13
C ASP A 34 -1.44 -1.62 15.78
N ASN A 35 -1.90 -2.42 14.85
CA ASN A 35 -3.27 -2.39 14.36
C ASN A 35 -4.15 -3.26 15.26
N ARG A 36 -4.81 -2.63 16.24
CA ARG A 36 -5.68 -3.30 17.21
C ARG A 36 -7.10 -3.45 16.69
N TRP A 37 -7.27 -4.30 15.68
CA TRP A 37 -8.61 -4.66 15.20
C TRP A 37 -9.40 -5.30 16.35
N PRO A 38 -10.70 -4.99 16.48
CA PRO A 38 -11.57 -5.70 17.41
C PRO A 38 -11.50 -7.20 17.11
N ARG A 39 -11.03 -7.99 18.08
CA ARG A 39 -11.12 -9.46 18.00
C ARG A 39 -12.57 -9.82 18.33
N MET A 40 -13.24 -10.55 17.43
CA MET A 40 -14.56 -11.14 17.71
C MET A 40 -14.46 -12.20 18.80
#